data_AF-A0A9P1G5M6-F1
#
_entry.id   AF-A0A9P1G5M6-F1
#
_cell.length_a   1.000
_cell.length_b   1.000
_cell.length_c   1.000
_cell.angle_alpha   90.00
_cell.angle_beta   90.00
_cell.angle_gamma   90.00
#
_symmetry.space_group_name_H-M   'P 1'
#
loop_
_entity.id
_entity.type
_entity.pdbx_description
1 polymer ?
#
loop_
_entity_poly.entity_id
_entity_poly.type
_entity_poly.pdbx_seq_one_letter_code
_entity_poly.pdbx_strand_id
1 'polypeptide(L)'
;MNQQDLANTAWSYAALEIQDATLILAIAQRALVVFSSETKLEVARDLALLAWSLAKLSLATLPIMSSISELMMKQIHAKSSGPQALANSAWAFATSAIRNEPLFEAIARLSLETLAEFDQQELTNTSWTFAEIRCRNMPLIEASSVAILGALSNGMTEEEVARGGYAMAWAQDRHGRSDLSRALVSHFIAGARCHSMAWGLVIQDEEWRHNAPPHGAVCALEFWAELEMLEGPEGEAISDMARTLWTLLLALTLAVFVPQLAFMAKRAMPQPIVFVTGNAKKLEEVKQILSSGSEELPFDVTSQKVDLPELQGATCEEIAIQKCKMAAEHVKGPVMCEDTSLCYHALKGLPGPYIKWFLQSLGHEGLNKLLAGYEDKSAYAQCLFTLCAGPGKEVRVFDGRTEGKIVEARGPKDFGWDPVFEPLESGGQTFAEMNKEAKNGISHRGRALQLLRTWLVSNAETFAKEAQ
;
A
#
# COMPACT_ATOMS: atom_id res chain seq x y z
N MET A 1 0.45 -3.63 37.53
CA MET A 1 -0.07 -4.52 36.48
C MET A 1 0.91 -5.65 36.29
N ASN A 2 0.44 -6.88 36.47
CA ASN A 2 1.20 -8.07 36.09
C ASN A 2 1.23 -8.18 34.55
N GLN A 3 1.89 -9.21 34.03
CA GLN A 3 2.02 -9.40 32.59
C GLN A 3 0.65 -9.54 31.88
N GLN A 4 -0.26 -10.33 32.45
CA GLN A 4 -1.57 -10.61 31.86
C GLN A 4 -2.44 -9.35 31.82
N ASP A 5 -2.38 -8.52 32.87
CA ASP A 5 -3.10 -7.25 32.95
C ASP A 5 -2.69 -6.32 31.80
N LEU A 6 -1.40 -6.27 31.45
CA LEU A 6 -0.89 -5.41 30.38
C LEU A 6 -1.40 -5.86 29.01
N ALA A 7 -1.30 -7.16 28.70
CA ALA A 7 -1.79 -7.71 27.44
C ALA A 7 -3.31 -7.58 27.30
N ASN A 8 -4.07 -7.86 28.36
CA ASN A 8 -5.53 -7.72 28.37
C ASN A 8 -5.97 -6.26 28.24
N THR A 9 -5.23 -5.32 28.81
CA THR A 9 -5.53 -3.88 28.66
C THR A 9 -5.26 -3.41 27.24
N ALA A 10 -4.16 -3.84 26.61
CA ALA A 10 -3.93 -3.54 25.19
C ALA A 10 -5.04 -4.14 24.31
N TRP A 11 -5.45 -5.38 24.61
CA TRP A 11 -6.51 -6.05 23.89
C TRP A 11 -7.87 -5.39 24.07
N SER A 12 -8.24 -4.92 25.26
CA SER A 12 -9.53 -4.28 25.47
C SER A 12 -9.70 -3.00 24.62
N TYR A 13 -8.63 -2.23 24.47
CA TYR A 13 -8.61 -1.07 23.57
C TYR A 13 -8.70 -1.49 22.10
N ALA A 14 -7.95 -2.52 21.69
CA ALA A 14 -8.01 -3.05 20.33
C ALA A 14 -9.38 -3.67 19.99
N ALA A 15 -10.05 -4.29 20.96
CA ALA A 15 -11.39 -4.86 20.81
C ALA A 15 -12.45 -3.76 20.68
N LEU A 16 -12.28 -2.62 21.36
CA LEU A 16 -13.17 -1.46 21.30
C LEU A 16 -12.79 -0.45 20.20
N GLU A 17 -11.73 -0.70 19.45
CA GLU A 17 -11.19 0.20 18.40
C GLU A 17 -10.86 1.60 18.94
N ILE A 18 -10.47 1.69 20.21
CA ILE A 18 -10.08 2.94 20.85
C ILE A 18 -8.59 3.15 20.61
N GLN A 19 -8.26 4.12 19.75
CA GLN A 19 -6.87 4.50 19.46
C GLN A 19 -6.34 5.52 20.48
N ASP A 20 -5.79 5.02 21.61
CA ASP A 20 -4.90 5.79 22.49
C ASP A 20 -3.45 5.35 22.26
N ALA A 21 -2.81 5.93 21.24
CA ALA A 21 -1.46 5.55 20.85
C ALA A 21 -0.44 5.72 21.99
N THR A 22 -0.56 6.77 22.80
CA THR A 22 0.36 7.05 23.90
C THR A 22 0.27 5.98 24.97
N LEU A 23 -0.94 5.63 25.39
CA LEU A 23 -1.16 4.60 26.41
C LEU A 23 -0.73 3.22 25.90
N ILE A 24 -1.12 2.84 24.68
CA ILE A 24 -0.85 1.50 24.14
C ILE A 24 0.65 1.29 23.91
N LEU A 25 1.37 2.30 23.41
CA LEU A 25 2.83 2.21 23.26
C LEU A 25 3.53 2.14 24.62
N ALA A 26 3.05 2.87 25.63
CA ALA A 26 3.58 2.78 27.00
C ALA A 26 3.33 1.39 27.63
N ILE A 27 2.15 0.81 27.41
CA ILE A 27 1.82 -0.56 27.82
C ILE A 27 2.76 -1.55 27.12
N ALA A 28 2.96 -1.43 25.81
CA ALA A 28 3.85 -2.32 25.05
C ALA A 28 5.30 -2.24 25.56
N GLN A 29 5.84 -1.04 25.77
CA GLN A 29 7.18 -0.86 26.34
C GLN A 29 7.30 -1.49 27.73
N ARG A 30 6.30 -1.29 28.59
CA ARG A 30 6.30 -1.89 29.93
C ARG A 30 6.19 -3.41 29.87
N ALA A 31 5.35 -3.94 28.98
CA ALA A 31 5.16 -5.37 28.77
C ALA A 31 6.46 -6.06 28.34
N LEU A 32 7.20 -5.47 27.39
CA LEU A 32 8.50 -6.00 26.94
C LEU A 32 9.52 -6.16 28.08
N VAL A 33 9.53 -5.23 29.05
CA VAL A 33 10.38 -5.34 30.24
C VAL A 33 9.92 -6.50 31.13
N VAL A 34 8.62 -6.63 31.37
CA VAL A 34 8.04 -7.66 32.25
C VAL A 34 8.16 -9.07 31.64
N PHE A 35 8.02 -9.20 30.32
CA PHE A 35 8.01 -10.49 29.62
C PHE A 35 9.42 -11.08 29.44
N SER A 36 10.47 -10.29 29.63
CA SER A 36 11.86 -10.67 29.35
C SER A 36 12.41 -11.81 30.25
N SER A 37 11.82 -12.02 31.43
CA SER A 37 12.42 -12.85 32.49
C SER A 37 12.00 -14.32 32.51
N GLU A 38 10.94 -14.73 31.80
CA GLU A 38 10.36 -16.07 31.92
C GLU A 38 10.04 -16.73 30.56
N THR A 39 10.18 -18.06 30.48
CA THR A 39 9.75 -18.85 29.32
C THR A 39 8.61 -19.81 29.70
N LYS A 40 7.35 -19.38 29.50
CA LYS A 40 6.14 -20.13 29.87
C LYS A 40 5.03 -19.90 28.83
N LEU A 41 4.08 -20.84 28.76
CA LEU A 41 2.95 -20.79 27.81
C LEU A 41 2.14 -19.48 27.92
N GLU A 42 1.96 -18.96 29.12
CA GLU A 42 1.24 -17.70 29.36
C GLU A 42 1.99 -16.51 28.76
N VAL A 43 3.33 -16.52 28.77
CA VAL A 43 4.17 -15.47 28.17
C VAL A 43 4.04 -15.45 26.66
N ALA A 44 4.08 -16.61 26.01
CA ALA A 44 3.86 -16.69 24.57
C ALA A 44 2.47 -16.17 24.18
N ARG A 45 1.43 -16.57 24.93
CA ARG A 45 0.06 -16.11 24.69
C ARG A 45 -0.07 -14.59 24.85
N ASP A 46 0.48 -14.03 25.93
CA ASP A 46 0.34 -12.60 26.22
C ASP A 46 1.18 -11.74 25.27
N LEU A 47 2.33 -12.24 24.79
CA LEU A 47 3.11 -11.64 23.69
C LEU A 47 2.33 -11.61 22.37
N ALA A 48 1.69 -12.73 22.01
CA ALA A 48 0.89 -12.82 20.79
C ALA A 48 -0.31 -11.87 20.84
N LEU A 49 -0.98 -11.78 22.00
CA LEU A 49 -2.10 -10.87 22.21
C LEU A 49 -1.67 -9.40 22.12
N LEU A 50 -0.51 -9.05 22.68
CA LEU A 50 0.06 -7.70 22.56
C LEU A 50 0.40 -7.37 21.10
N ALA A 51 1.04 -8.28 20.38
CA ALA A 51 1.37 -8.12 18.97
C ALA A 51 0.11 -7.88 18.13
N TRP A 52 -0.92 -8.69 18.36
CA TRP A 52 -2.20 -8.56 17.67
C TRP A 52 -2.91 -7.24 17.99
N SER A 53 -2.87 -6.81 19.25
CA SER A 53 -3.46 -5.52 19.65
C SER A 53 -2.79 -4.34 18.95
N LEU A 54 -1.46 -4.37 18.82
CA LEU A 54 -0.70 -3.36 18.09
C LEU A 54 -1.00 -3.38 16.59
N ALA A 55 -1.09 -4.57 15.98
CA ALA A 55 -1.43 -4.73 14.58
C ALA A 55 -2.84 -4.18 14.28
N LYS A 56 -3.83 -4.59 15.07
CA LYS A 56 -5.23 -4.20 14.92
C LYS A 56 -5.46 -2.69 15.06
N LEU A 57 -4.70 -2.02 15.93
CA LEU A 57 -4.79 -0.57 16.13
C LEU A 57 -3.93 0.24 15.15
N SER A 58 -3.21 -0.40 14.21
CA SER A 58 -2.24 0.23 13.33
C SER A 58 -1.10 0.96 14.09
N LEU A 59 -0.70 0.40 15.23
CA LEU A 59 0.37 0.91 16.10
C LEU A 59 1.63 0.02 16.11
N ALA A 60 1.65 -1.02 15.28
CA ALA A 60 2.78 -1.92 15.12
C ALA A 60 3.97 -1.21 14.44
N THR A 61 4.94 -0.77 15.24
CA THR A 61 6.18 -0.16 14.74
C THR A 61 7.31 -1.20 14.70
N LEU A 62 8.24 -1.05 13.74
CA LEU A 62 9.38 -1.95 13.61
C LEU A 62 10.17 -2.15 14.92
N PRO A 63 10.50 -1.12 15.72
CA PRO A 63 11.27 -1.34 16.95
C PRO A 63 10.53 -2.23 17.96
N ILE A 64 9.25 -1.98 18.21
CA ILE A 64 8.46 -2.73 19.18
C ILE A 64 8.23 -4.16 18.68
N MET A 65 7.88 -4.32 17.41
CA MET A 65 7.62 -5.64 16.81
C MET A 65 8.90 -6.48 16.75
N SER A 66 10.07 -5.88 16.51
CA SER A 66 11.36 -6.59 16.62
C SER A 66 11.60 -7.12 18.04
N SER A 67 11.35 -6.31 19.08
CA SER A 67 11.48 -6.79 20.47
C SER A 67 10.47 -7.90 20.80
N ILE A 68 9.23 -7.79 20.34
CA ILE A 68 8.22 -8.84 20.48
C ILE A 68 8.70 -10.12 19.78
N SER A 69 9.24 -10.01 18.57
CA SER A 69 9.78 -11.14 17.82
C SER A 69 10.92 -11.83 18.57
N GLU A 70 11.86 -11.09 19.14
CA GLU A 70 12.97 -11.68 19.89
C GLU A 70 12.48 -12.48 21.10
N LEU A 71 11.52 -11.93 21.84
CA LEU A 71 10.92 -12.61 22.98
C LEU A 71 10.08 -13.82 22.55
N MET A 72 9.32 -13.70 21.45
CA MET A 72 8.55 -14.81 20.89
C MET A 72 9.47 -15.94 20.42
N MET A 73 10.57 -15.62 19.74
CA MET A 73 11.59 -16.61 19.36
C MET A 73 12.16 -17.34 20.57
N LYS A 74 12.40 -16.64 21.69
CA LYS A 74 12.82 -17.27 22.95
C LYS A 74 11.78 -18.26 23.48
N GLN A 75 10.48 -17.94 23.40
CA GLN A 75 9.41 -18.85 23.79
C GLN A 75 9.30 -20.07 22.86
N ILE A 76 9.43 -19.85 21.55
CA ILE A 76 9.38 -20.91 20.53
C ILE A 76 10.55 -21.89 20.72
N HIS A 77 11.77 -21.38 20.88
CA HIS A 77 12.95 -22.22 21.13
C HIS A 77 12.87 -23.00 22.44
N ALA A 78 12.22 -22.45 23.46
CA ALA A 78 11.95 -23.14 24.72
C ALA A 78 10.81 -24.15 24.63
N LYS A 79 10.13 -24.27 23.47
CA LYS A 79 8.88 -25.02 23.29
C LYS A 79 7.77 -24.61 24.26
N SER A 80 7.78 -23.35 24.68
CA SER A 80 6.81 -22.74 25.59
C SER A 80 5.75 -21.92 24.83
N SER A 81 5.47 -22.26 23.57
CA SER A 81 4.47 -21.57 22.73
C SER A 81 3.45 -22.56 22.22
N GLY A 82 2.19 -22.38 22.62
CA GLY A 82 1.07 -23.19 22.13
C GLY A 82 0.56 -22.72 20.76
N PRO A 83 -0.27 -23.54 20.08
CA PRO A 83 -0.85 -23.24 18.77
C PRO A 83 -1.44 -21.83 18.63
N GLN A 84 -2.28 -21.42 19.58
CA GLN A 84 -2.89 -20.08 19.60
C GLN A 84 -1.86 -18.95 19.53
N ALA A 85 -0.77 -19.06 20.30
CA ALA A 85 0.27 -18.04 20.35
C ALA A 85 1.07 -17.99 19.04
N LEU A 86 1.32 -19.15 18.43
CA LEU A 86 2.01 -19.27 17.14
C LEU A 86 1.17 -18.62 16.02
N ALA A 87 -0.10 -19.02 15.91
CA ALA A 87 -1.01 -18.52 14.90
C ALA A 87 -1.25 -17.02 15.01
N ASN A 88 -1.53 -16.51 16.23
CA ASN A 88 -1.79 -15.08 16.44
C ASN A 88 -0.55 -14.22 16.24
N SER A 89 0.63 -14.71 16.61
CA SER A 89 1.89 -14.00 16.36
C SER A 89 2.17 -13.90 14.86
N ALA A 90 2.00 -15.00 14.13
CA ALA A 90 2.16 -15.00 12.68
C ALA A 90 1.21 -13.97 12.04
N TRP A 91 -0.07 -14.03 12.42
CA TRP A 91 -1.11 -13.15 11.88
C TRP A 91 -0.88 -11.67 12.20
N ALA A 92 -0.43 -11.35 13.42
CA ALA A 92 -0.12 -9.97 13.81
C ALA A 92 1.00 -9.36 12.97
N PHE A 93 2.06 -10.12 12.67
CA PHE A 93 3.17 -9.66 11.83
C PHE A 93 2.75 -9.50 10.37
N ALA A 94 1.95 -10.44 9.85
CA ALA A 94 1.40 -10.37 8.49
C ALA A 94 0.49 -9.14 8.32
N THR A 95 -0.46 -8.95 9.23
CA THR A 95 -1.41 -7.81 9.23
C THR A 95 -0.68 -6.46 9.32
N SER A 96 0.45 -6.42 10.03
CA SER A 96 1.27 -5.20 10.14
C SER A 96 2.18 -4.95 8.93
N ALA A 97 2.14 -5.82 7.91
CA ALA A 97 3.08 -5.84 6.78
C ALA A 97 4.57 -5.90 7.21
N ILE A 98 4.86 -6.44 8.39
CA ILE A 98 6.23 -6.55 8.93
C ILE A 98 6.77 -7.94 8.61
N ARG A 99 7.74 -7.98 7.69
CA ARG A 99 8.39 -9.23 7.30
C ARG A 99 9.49 -9.59 8.30
N ASN A 100 9.30 -10.68 9.04
CA ASN A 100 10.30 -11.24 9.95
C ASN A 100 10.52 -12.73 9.61
N GLU A 101 11.39 -12.99 8.63
CA GLU A 101 11.67 -14.36 8.15
C GLU A 101 12.14 -15.31 9.27
N PRO A 102 13.04 -14.92 10.19
CA PRO A 102 13.45 -15.79 11.29
C PRO A 102 12.28 -16.24 12.17
N LEU A 103 11.37 -15.32 12.49
CA LEU A 103 10.17 -15.63 13.28
C LEU A 103 9.24 -16.58 12.54
N PHE A 104 8.94 -16.31 11.26
CA PHE A 104 8.05 -17.16 10.48
C PHE A 104 8.61 -18.58 10.29
N GLU A 105 9.92 -18.72 10.08
CA GLU A 105 10.56 -20.03 9.98
C GLU A 105 10.49 -20.81 11.30
N ALA A 106 10.69 -20.14 12.44
CA ALA A 106 10.59 -20.76 13.75
C ALA A 106 9.13 -21.17 14.08
N ILE A 107 8.17 -20.31 13.74
CA ILE A 107 6.74 -20.62 13.87
C ILE A 107 6.40 -21.83 13.01
N ALA A 108 6.83 -21.87 11.75
CA ALA A 108 6.55 -22.99 10.85
C ALA A 108 7.09 -24.31 11.39
N ARG A 109 8.34 -24.29 11.88
CA ARG A 109 8.99 -25.48 12.45
C ARG A 109 8.24 -26.01 13.66
N LEU A 110 7.92 -25.15 14.63
CA LEU A 110 7.21 -25.60 15.82
C LEU A 110 5.76 -26.01 15.51
N SER A 111 5.08 -25.30 14.61
CA SER A 111 3.72 -25.65 14.16
C SER A 111 3.68 -27.03 13.49
N LEU A 112 4.74 -27.42 12.75
CA LEU A 112 4.86 -28.77 12.20
C LEU A 112 5.02 -29.83 13.29
N GLU A 113 5.76 -29.54 14.35
CA GLU A 113 5.95 -30.47 15.48
C GLU A 113 4.68 -30.63 16.32
N THR A 114 3.87 -29.58 16.46
CA THR A 114 2.68 -29.55 17.33
C THR A 114 1.36 -29.50 16.55
N LEU A 115 1.37 -29.81 15.25
CA LEU A 115 0.21 -29.64 14.37
C LEU A 115 -1.06 -30.36 14.86
N ALA A 116 -0.90 -31.50 15.55
CA ALA A 116 -2.01 -32.26 16.11
C ALA A 116 -2.75 -31.54 17.25
N GLU A 117 -2.15 -30.48 17.82
CA GLU A 117 -2.73 -29.65 18.88
C GLU A 117 -3.48 -28.44 18.32
N PHE A 118 -3.34 -28.14 17.02
CA PHE A 118 -3.97 -26.98 16.41
C PHE A 118 -5.47 -27.19 16.24
N ASP A 119 -6.25 -26.19 16.62
CA ASP A 119 -7.64 -26.07 16.22
C ASP A 119 -7.77 -25.52 14.79
N GLN A 120 -9.01 -25.47 14.32
CA GLN A 120 -9.28 -25.01 12.97
C GLN A 120 -8.92 -23.53 12.73
N GLN A 121 -9.18 -22.66 13.71
CA GLN A 121 -8.90 -21.23 13.59
C GLN A 121 -7.38 -21.01 13.50
N GLU A 122 -6.62 -21.76 14.29
CA GLU A 122 -5.17 -21.70 14.33
C GLU A 122 -4.53 -22.19 13.03
N LEU A 123 -5.03 -23.30 12.46
CA LEU A 123 -4.62 -23.78 11.13
C LEU A 123 -4.91 -22.75 10.04
N THR A 124 -6.07 -22.09 10.14
CA THR A 124 -6.52 -21.07 9.17
C THR A 124 -5.62 -19.84 9.22
N ASN A 125 -5.45 -19.24 10.41
CA ASN A 125 -4.62 -18.06 10.62
C ASN A 125 -3.17 -18.31 10.18
N THR A 126 -2.64 -19.50 10.48
CA THR A 126 -1.29 -19.89 10.06
C THR A 126 -1.19 -19.97 8.55
N SER A 127 -2.10 -20.68 7.88
CA SER A 127 -2.09 -20.83 6.42
C SER A 127 -2.25 -19.50 5.68
N TRP A 128 -3.16 -18.64 6.14
CA TRP A 128 -3.34 -17.29 5.60
C TRP A 128 -2.09 -16.44 5.74
N THR A 129 -1.45 -16.49 6.90
CA THR A 129 -0.19 -15.77 7.13
C THR A 129 0.85 -16.12 6.07
N PHE A 130 1.11 -17.40 5.82
CA PHE A 130 2.13 -17.84 4.86
C PHE A 130 1.78 -17.47 3.40
N ALA A 131 0.50 -17.47 3.05
CA ALA A 131 0.02 -17.01 1.75
C ALA A 131 0.21 -15.49 1.57
N GLU A 132 -0.16 -14.69 2.57
CA GLU A 132 -0.12 -13.23 2.53
C GLU A 132 1.32 -12.70 2.43
N ILE A 133 2.23 -13.22 3.26
CA ILE A 133 3.64 -12.82 3.27
C ILE A 133 4.45 -13.43 2.10
N ARG A 134 3.80 -14.21 1.22
CA ARG A 134 4.40 -14.97 0.10
C ARG A 134 5.60 -15.82 0.51
N CYS A 135 5.63 -16.30 1.75
CA CYS A 135 6.69 -17.18 2.25
C CYS A 135 6.29 -18.64 2.01
N ARG A 136 7.02 -19.33 1.15
CA ARG A 136 6.73 -20.72 0.79
C ARG A 136 7.31 -21.69 1.83
N ASN A 137 6.55 -22.03 2.87
CA ASN A 137 6.83 -23.20 3.70
C ASN A 137 5.92 -24.37 3.28
N MET A 138 6.32 -25.04 2.20
CA MET A 138 5.53 -26.14 1.61
C MET A 138 5.20 -27.26 2.60
N PRO A 139 6.13 -27.72 3.48
CA PRO A 139 5.81 -28.77 4.45
C PRO A 139 4.67 -28.39 5.39
N LEU A 140 4.63 -27.16 5.91
CA LEU A 140 3.56 -26.71 6.81
C LEU A 140 2.21 -26.61 6.09
N ILE A 141 2.22 -26.09 4.85
CA ILE A 141 1.01 -25.97 4.03
C ILE A 141 0.44 -27.36 3.73
N GLU A 142 1.29 -28.33 3.37
CA GLU A 142 0.88 -29.70 3.09
C GLU A 142 0.34 -30.40 4.33
N ALA A 143 1.03 -30.29 5.46
CA ALA A 143 0.61 -30.92 6.70
C ALA A 143 -0.74 -30.34 7.18
N SER A 144 -0.92 -29.02 7.07
CA SER A 144 -2.19 -28.34 7.40
C SER A 144 -3.32 -28.77 6.47
N SER A 145 -3.03 -28.99 5.18
CA SER A 145 -4.00 -29.52 4.21
C SER A 145 -4.48 -30.92 4.58
N VAL A 146 -3.53 -31.82 4.90
CA VAL A 146 -3.84 -33.20 5.31
C VAL A 146 -4.67 -33.23 6.58
N ALA A 147 -4.36 -32.39 7.57
CA ALA A 147 -5.13 -32.28 8.81
C ALA A 147 -6.60 -31.94 8.53
N ILE A 148 -6.86 -31.00 7.63
CA ILE A 148 -8.23 -30.62 7.26
C ILE A 148 -8.93 -31.65 6.38
N LEU A 149 -8.24 -32.25 5.40
CA LEU A 149 -8.83 -33.33 4.61
C LEU A 149 -9.25 -34.50 5.51
N GLY A 150 -8.46 -34.80 6.53
CA GLY A 150 -8.81 -35.72 7.60
C GLY A 150 -10.05 -35.27 8.38
N ALA A 151 -10.10 -34.01 8.83
CA ALA A 151 -11.26 -33.48 9.54
C ALA A 151 -12.56 -33.50 8.68
N LEU A 152 -12.48 -33.13 7.41
CA LEU A 152 -13.59 -33.19 6.45
C LEU A 152 -14.13 -34.62 6.29
N SER A 153 -13.25 -35.61 6.24
CA SER A 153 -13.65 -37.03 6.17
C SER A 153 -14.35 -37.53 7.44
N ASN A 154 -14.13 -36.87 8.58
CA ASN A 154 -14.72 -37.19 9.87
C ASN A 154 -16.01 -36.40 10.17
N GLY A 155 -16.55 -35.65 9.20
CA GLY A 155 -17.86 -35.00 9.29
C GLY A 155 -17.84 -33.64 10.00
N MET A 156 -16.96 -32.73 9.55
CA MET A 156 -17.01 -31.32 9.95
C MET A 156 -18.40 -30.69 9.76
N THR A 157 -18.75 -29.78 10.66
CA THR A 157 -19.97 -28.97 10.56
C THR A 157 -19.81 -27.88 9.48
N GLU A 158 -20.93 -27.38 8.97
CA GLU A 158 -20.92 -26.34 7.93
C GLU A 158 -20.30 -25.03 8.42
N GLU A 159 -20.52 -24.70 9.69
CA GLU A 159 -19.97 -23.50 10.31
C GLU A 159 -18.44 -23.58 10.45
N GLU A 160 -17.92 -24.76 10.79
CA GLU A 160 -16.48 -25.03 10.80
C GLU A 160 -15.91 -24.81 9.40
N VAL A 161 -16.44 -25.49 8.37
CA VAL A 161 -15.90 -25.35 7.01
C VAL A 161 -15.99 -23.92 6.47
N ALA A 162 -17.08 -23.20 6.77
CA ALA A 162 -17.25 -21.80 6.39
C ALA A 162 -16.30 -20.84 7.13
N ARG A 163 -15.88 -21.15 8.37
CA ARG A 163 -14.99 -20.30 9.18
C ARG A 163 -13.50 -20.45 8.89
N GLY A 164 -13.07 -21.49 8.16
CA GLY A 164 -11.64 -21.71 7.95
C GLY A 164 -11.25 -22.57 6.76
N GLY A 165 -12.12 -23.48 6.31
CA GLY A 165 -11.83 -24.36 5.17
C GLY A 165 -11.59 -23.58 3.87
N TYR A 166 -12.40 -22.57 3.59
CA TYR A 166 -12.26 -21.72 2.40
C TYR A 166 -11.00 -20.87 2.41
N ALA A 167 -10.75 -20.21 3.54
CA ALA A 167 -9.57 -19.41 3.78
C ALA A 167 -8.27 -20.21 3.50
N MET A 168 -8.23 -21.48 3.91
CA MET A 168 -7.10 -22.36 3.64
C MET A 168 -7.03 -22.87 2.21
N ALA A 169 -8.17 -23.14 1.56
CA ALA A 169 -8.22 -23.52 0.16
C ALA A 169 -7.72 -22.39 -0.76
N TRP A 170 -8.11 -21.15 -0.46
CA TRP A 170 -7.59 -19.96 -1.14
C TRP A 170 -6.08 -19.79 -0.95
N ALA A 171 -5.60 -19.96 0.28
CA ALA A 171 -4.18 -19.90 0.59
C ALA A 171 -3.39 -20.95 -0.21
N GLN A 172 -3.92 -22.17 -0.33
CA GLN A 172 -3.30 -23.26 -1.10
C GLN A 172 -3.33 -23.02 -2.62
N ASP A 173 -4.41 -22.44 -3.15
CA ASP A 173 -4.52 -22.15 -4.58
C ASP A 173 -3.48 -21.12 -5.04
N ARG A 174 -3.19 -20.10 -4.22
CA ARG A 174 -2.07 -19.17 -4.46
C ARG A 174 -0.69 -19.84 -4.46
N HIS A 175 -0.58 -21.02 -3.88
CA HIS A 175 0.62 -21.86 -3.94
C HIS A 175 0.57 -22.93 -5.05
N GLY A 176 -0.43 -22.88 -5.94
CA GLY A 176 -0.58 -23.78 -7.08
C GLY A 176 -1.19 -25.15 -6.71
N ARG A 177 -1.96 -25.23 -5.62
CA ARG A 177 -2.55 -26.46 -5.08
C ARG A 177 -4.07 -26.34 -5.00
N SER A 178 -4.77 -27.03 -5.89
CA SER A 178 -6.24 -27.01 -5.99
C SER A 178 -6.92 -28.28 -5.44
N ASP A 179 -6.18 -29.16 -4.78
CA ASP A 179 -6.66 -30.41 -4.18
C ASP A 179 -7.65 -30.18 -3.04
N LEU A 180 -7.33 -29.29 -2.09
CA LEU A 180 -8.25 -28.93 -1.00
C LEU A 180 -9.50 -28.21 -1.54
N SER A 181 -9.32 -27.28 -2.48
CA SER A 181 -10.43 -26.57 -3.13
C SER A 181 -11.39 -27.54 -3.81
N ARG A 182 -10.87 -28.52 -4.57
CA ARG A 182 -11.68 -29.56 -5.20
C ARG A 182 -12.39 -30.45 -4.18
N ALA A 183 -11.72 -30.83 -3.08
CA ALA A 183 -12.30 -31.64 -2.02
C ALA A 183 -13.44 -30.93 -1.29
N LEU A 184 -13.28 -29.63 -0.98
CA LEU A 184 -14.34 -28.81 -0.39
C LEU A 184 -15.54 -28.67 -1.32
N VAL A 185 -15.30 -28.37 -2.61
CA VAL A 185 -16.36 -28.29 -3.62
C VAL A 185 -17.14 -29.60 -3.69
N SER A 186 -16.42 -30.72 -3.73
CA SER A 186 -17.03 -32.06 -3.78
C SER A 186 -17.86 -32.35 -2.52
N HIS A 187 -17.37 -31.96 -1.34
CA HIS A 187 -18.07 -32.14 -0.07
C HIS A 187 -19.38 -31.35 -0.01
N PHE A 188 -19.39 -30.10 -0.46
CA PHE A 188 -20.60 -29.26 -0.46
C PHE A 188 -21.61 -29.67 -1.53
N ILE A 189 -21.15 -30.05 -2.72
CA ILE A 189 -22.01 -30.54 -3.80
C ILE A 189 -22.66 -31.87 -3.39
N ALA A 190 -21.89 -32.84 -2.89
CA ALA A 190 -22.42 -34.14 -2.46
C ALA A 190 -23.41 -34.04 -1.29
N GLY A 191 -23.29 -32.99 -0.46
CA GLY A 191 -24.22 -32.73 0.64
C GLY A 191 -25.46 -31.90 0.28
N ALA A 192 -25.58 -31.41 -0.95
CA ALA A 192 -26.56 -30.38 -1.35
C ALA A 192 -26.49 -29.09 -0.49
N ARG A 193 -25.28 -28.73 -0.02
CA ARG A 193 -25.02 -27.65 0.95
C ARG A 193 -24.37 -26.42 0.31
N CYS A 194 -24.76 -26.10 -0.93
CA CYS A 194 -24.19 -25.00 -1.72
C CYS A 194 -24.38 -23.60 -1.08
N HIS A 195 -25.38 -23.45 -0.21
CA HIS A 195 -25.59 -22.20 0.54
C HIS A 195 -24.44 -21.91 1.51
N SER A 196 -23.89 -22.94 2.15
CA SER A 196 -22.84 -22.80 3.16
C SER A 196 -21.49 -22.47 2.51
N MET A 197 -21.28 -22.91 1.27
CA MET A 197 -20.20 -22.45 0.39
C MET A 197 -20.32 -20.96 0.06
N ALA A 198 -21.51 -20.49 -0.32
CA ALA A 198 -21.76 -19.08 -0.59
C ALA A 198 -21.60 -18.21 0.67
N TRP A 199 -22.04 -18.69 1.84
CA TRP A 199 -21.83 -18.01 3.11
C TRP A 199 -20.36 -17.99 3.54
N GLY A 200 -19.60 -19.06 3.31
CA GLY A 200 -18.15 -19.07 3.55
C GLY A 200 -17.41 -17.99 2.77
N LEU A 201 -17.75 -17.82 1.48
CA LEU A 201 -17.24 -16.74 0.63
C LEU A 201 -17.61 -15.34 1.15
N VAL A 202 -18.82 -15.17 1.68
CA VAL A 202 -19.35 -13.88 2.18
C VAL A 202 -18.84 -13.55 3.60
N ILE A 203 -18.58 -14.56 4.44
CA ILE A 203 -18.25 -14.37 5.86
C ILE A 203 -16.75 -14.14 6.07
N GLN A 204 -15.88 -14.80 5.30
CA GLN A 204 -14.43 -14.84 5.53
C GLN A 204 -13.66 -13.75 4.79
N ASP A 205 -14.26 -13.13 3.79
CA ASP A 205 -13.56 -12.20 2.92
C ASP A 205 -13.71 -10.75 3.43
N GLU A 206 -12.69 -10.30 4.17
CA GLU A 206 -12.54 -8.93 4.65
C GLU A 206 -12.36 -7.92 3.48
N GLU A 207 -11.84 -8.41 2.35
CA GLU A 207 -11.71 -7.74 1.05
C GLU A 207 -13.07 -7.58 0.37
N TRP A 208 -13.97 -8.56 0.44
CA TRP A 208 -15.34 -8.49 -0.10
C TRP A 208 -16.22 -7.50 0.68
N ARG A 209 -15.94 -7.32 1.98
CA ARG A 209 -16.62 -6.32 2.83
C ARG A 209 -16.12 -4.89 2.62
N HIS A 210 -14.87 -4.69 2.21
CA HIS A 210 -14.25 -3.36 2.10
C HIS A 210 -13.96 -2.88 0.67
N ASN A 211 -13.61 -3.79 -0.24
CA ASN A 211 -13.09 -3.53 -1.58
C ASN A 211 -13.51 -4.65 -2.53
N ALA A 212 -14.75 -4.69 -3.02
CA ALA A 212 -15.13 -5.68 -4.03
C ALA A 212 -14.26 -5.52 -5.31
N PRO A 213 -13.34 -6.45 -5.66
CA PRO A 213 -12.69 -6.43 -6.96
C PRO A 213 -13.57 -7.19 -7.96
N PRO A 214 -13.47 -6.89 -9.27
CA PRO A 214 -14.20 -7.60 -10.33
C PRO A 214 -13.96 -9.11 -10.32
N HIS A 215 -12.82 -9.57 -9.78
CA HIS A 215 -12.39 -10.96 -9.85
C HIS A 215 -13.18 -11.93 -8.95
N GLY A 216 -13.70 -11.50 -7.80
CA GLY A 216 -14.53 -12.38 -6.96
C GLY A 216 -15.88 -12.71 -7.60
N ALA A 217 -16.46 -11.73 -8.30
CA ALA A 217 -17.66 -11.92 -9.11
C ALA A 217 -17.36 -12.75 -10.37
N VAL A 218 -16.20 -12.58 -10.99
CA VAL A 218 -15.77 -13.39 -12.15
C VAL A 218 -15.49 -14.84 -11.74
N CYS A 219 -14.80 -15.10 -10.63
CA CYS A 219 -14.62 -16.47 -10.14
C CYS A 219 -15.96 -17.14 -9.77
N ALA A 220 -16.90 -16.39 -9.20
CA ALA A 220 -18.26 -16.89 -8.98
C ALA A 220 -18.99 -17.16 -10.30
N LEU A 221 -18.85 -16.30 -11.31
CA LEU A 221 -19.47 -16.44 -12.64
C LEU A 221 -18.84 -17.56 -13.48
N GLU A 222 -17.53 -17.75 -13.42
CA GLU A 222 -16.80 -18.84 -14.09
C GLU A 222 -17.12 -20.20 -13.43
N PHE A 223 -17.19 -20.24 -12.10
CA PHE A 223 -17.66 -21.41 -11.34
C PHE A 223 -19.14 -21.71 -11.61
N TRP A 224 -19.96 -20.69 -11.85
CA TRP A 224 -21.36 -20.81 -12.28
C TRP A 224 -21.50 -21.36 -13.71
N ALA A 225 -20.63 -20.94 -14.63
CA ALA A 225 -20.62 -21.45 -16.00
C ALA A 225 -20.23 -22.94 -16.07
N GLU A 226 -19.41 -23.42 -15.13
CA GLU A 226 -19.09 -24.84 -14.98
C GLU A 226 -20.26 -25.65 -14.37
N LEU A 227 -21.07 -25.05 -13.50
CA LEU A 227 -22.26 -25.71 -12.89
C LEU A 227 -23.44 -25.83 -13.85
N GLU A 228 -23.62 -24.91 -14.81
CA GLU A 228 -24.67 -24.98 -15.85
C GLU A 228 -24.42 -26.12 -16.87
N MET A 229 -23.22 -26.72 -16.89
CA MET A 229 -22.91 -27.85 -17.77
C MET A 229 -23.30 -29.23 -17.21
N LEU A 230 -23.93 -29.27 -16.03
CA LEU A 230 -24.41 -30.52 -15.43
C LEU A 230 -25.78 -30.90 -16.00
N GLU A 231 -25.82 -31.89 -16.89
CA GLU A 231 -27.08 -32.48 -17.39
C GLU A 231 -27.68 -33.45 -16.36
N GLY A 232 -28.98 -33.28 -16.04
CA GLY A 232 -29.76 -34.21 -15.22
C GLY A 232 -30.73 -33.53 -14.24
N PRO A 233 -31.54 -34.31 -13.50
CA PRO A 233 -32.55 -33.80 -12.57
C PRO A 233 -31.98 -32.98 -11.39
N GLU A 234 -30.70 -33.18 -11.06
CA GLU A 234 -29.98 -32.36 -10.08
C GLU A 234 -29.69 -30.94 -10.61
N GLY A 235 -29.45 -30.78 -11.92
CA GLY A 235 -29.27 -29.48 -12.58
C GLY A 235 -30.56 -28.66 -12.68
N GLU A 236 -31.71 -29.31 -12.87
CA GLU A 236 -33.03 -28.63 -12.90
C GLU A 236 -33.42 -28.05 -11.53
N ALA A 237 -33.16 -28.79 -10.44
CA ALA A 237 -33.38 -28.31 -9.08
C ALA A 237 -32.47 -27.12 -8.71
N ILE A 238 -31.24 -27.12 -9.21
CA ILE A 238 -30.29 -26.01 -9.08
C ILE A 238 -30.78 -24.78 -9.87
N SER A 239 -31.36 -24.96 -11.07
CA SER A 239 -31.94 -23.87 -11.89
C SER A 239 -33.12 -23.14 -11.20
N ASP A 240 -34.04 -23.88 -10.59
CA ASP A 240 -35.22 -23.27 -9.93
C ASP A 240 -34.85 -22.60 -8.59
N MET A 241 -33.90 -23.18 -7.85
CA MET A 241 -33.33 -22.55 -6.67
C MET A 241 -32.50 -21.30 -7.04
N ALA A 242 -31.77 -21.35 -8.16
CA ALA A 242 -31.05 -20.22 -8.76
C ALA A 242 -31.97 -19.06 -9.15
N ARG A 243 -33.14 -19.32 -9.76
CA ARG A 243 -34.12 -18.26 -10.04
C ARG A 243 -34.66 -17.62 -8.77
N THR A 244 -34.95 -18.43 -7.75
CA THR A 244 -35.47 -17.95 -6.47
C THR A 244 -34.43 -17.11 -5.72
N LEU A 245 -33.17 -17.55 -5.70
CA LEU A 245 -32.04 -16.79 -5.16
C LEU A 245 -31.73 -15.55 -5.99
N TRP A 246 -31.83 -15.60 -7.33
CA TRP A 246 -31.68 -14.42 -8.21
C TRP A 246 -32.74 -13.37 -7.91
N THR A 247 -33.99 -13.79 -7.69
CA THR A 247 -35.08 -12.86 -7.34
C THR A 247 -34.89 -12.25 -5.95
N LEU A 248 -34.38 -13.02 -4.99
CA LEU A 248 -34.05 -12.54 -3.64
C LEU A 248 -32.80 -11.65 -3.61
N LEU A 249 -31.76 -11.98 -4.38
CA LEU A 249 -30.57 -11.15 -4.58
C LEU A 249 -30.92 -9.87 -5.33
N LEU A 250 -31.81 -9.90 -6.31
CA LEU A 250 -32.33 -8.73 -7.03
C LEU A 250 -33.20 -7.85 -6.12
N ALA A 251 -33.99 -8.46 -5.23
CA ALA A 251 -34.81 -7.74 -4.25
C ALA A 251 -33.97 -7.13 -3.12
N LEU A 252 -32.95 -7.84 -2.62
CA LEU A 252 -31.98 -7.31 -1.65
C LEU A 252 -31.08 -6.24 -2.28
N THR A 253 -30.63 -6.43 -3.53
CA THR A 253 -29.94 -5.36 -4.25
C THR A 253 -30.87 -4.18 -4.44
N LEU A 254 -32.12 -4.31 -4.89
CA LEU A 254 -33.01 -3.13 -5.02
C LEU A 254 -33.36 -2.44 -3.68
N ALA A 255 -33.54 -3.18 -2.59
CA ALA A 255 -33.89 -2.62 -1.28
C ALA A 255 -32.69 -1.97 -0.56
N VAL A 256 -31.46 -2.45 -0.79
CA VAL A 256 -30.21 -1.91 -0.21
C VAL A 256 -29.55 -0.89 -1.16
N PHE A 257 -29.58 -1.14 -2.47
CA PHE A 257 -28.99 -0.29 -3.51
C PHE A 257 -29.84 0.93 -3.88
N VAL A 258 -31.16 1.03 -3.72
CA VAL A 258 -31.82 2.32 -4.12
C VAL A 258 -31.39 3.50 -3.22
N PRO A 259 -31.29 3.35 -1.89
CA PRO A 259 -30.68 4.36 -1.03
C PRO A 259 -29.14 4.41 -1.15
N GLN A 260 -28.47 3.26 -1.36
CA GLN A 260 -27.01 3.21 -1.51
C GLN A 260 -26.50 3.60 -2.90
N LEU A 261 -27.24 3.52 -4.00
CA LEU A 261 -26.84 4.02 -5.34
C LEU A 261 -26.81 5.53 -5.33
N ALA A 262 -27.71 6.19 -4.58
CA ALA A 262 -27.63 7.62 -4.32
C ALA A 262 -26.38 8.01 -3.49
N PHE A 263 -25.81 7.05 -2.73
CA PHE A 263 -24.61 7.22 -1.90
C PHE A 263 -23.31 6.72 -2.58
N MET A 264 -23.37 5.68 -3.41
CA MET A 264 -22.26 5.02 -4.11
C MET A 264 -21.96 5.71 -5.44
N ALA A 265 -22.96 6.34 -6.09
CA ALA A 265 -22.69 7.31 -7.15
C ALA A 265 -21.90 8.54 -6.65
N LYS A 266 -21.70 8.69 -5.33
CA LYS A 266 -20.84 9.72 -4.71
C LYS A 266 -19.46 9.23 -4.26
N ARG A 267 -19.13 7.93 -4.33
CA ARG A 267 -17.72 7.51 -4.28
C ARG A 267 -17.19 7.65 -5.70
N ALA A 268 -16.82 8.89 -6.03
CA ALA A 268 -16.20 9.22 -7.31
C ALA A 268 -15.09 8.20 -7.60
N MET A 269 -15.04 7.68 -8.83
CA MET A 269 -13.76 7.18 -9.36
C MET A 269 -12.69 8.19 -8.96
N PRO A 270 -11.50 7.79 -8.48
CA PRO A 270 -10.50 8.74 -8.04
C PRO A 270 -10.30 9.75 -9.18
N GLN A 271 -10.70 11.01 -8.94
CA GLN A 271 -10.65 12.05 -9.95
C GLN A 271 -9.19 12.15 -10.40
N PRO A 272 -8.88 11.90 -11.68
CA PRO A 272 -7.50 11.85 -12.12
C PRO A 272 -6.86 13.23 -11.90
N ILE A 273 -5.65 13.25 -11.36
CA ILE A 273 -4.87 14.48 -11.28
C ILE A 273 -4.29 14.72 -12.67
N VAL A 274 -4.69 15.81 -13.30
CA VAL A 274 -4.18 16.20 -14.62
C VAL A 274 -2.82 16.85 -14.47
N PHE A 275 -1.77 16.20 -14.97
CA PHE A 275 -0.46 16.80 -15.12
C PHE A 275 -0.42 17.66 -16.39
N VAL A 276 -0.23 18.96 -16.23
CA VAL A 276 -0.09 19.86 -17.38
C VAL A 276 1.31 19.73 -17.99
N THR A 277 1.44 18.83 -18.95
CA THR A 277 2.66 18.60 -19.71
C THR A 277 2.34 18.12 -21.12
N GLY A 278 3.15 18.55 -22.09
CA GLY A 278 3.17 17.97 -23.44
C GLY A 278 4.26 16.91 -23.64
N ASN A 279 5.07 16.60 -22.61
CA ASN A 279 6.21 15.72 -22.71
C ASN A 279 5.91 14.36 -22.06
N ALA A 280 5.74 13.33 -22.88
CA ALA A 280 5.45 11.97 -22.43
C ALA A 280 6.55 11.40 -21.50
N LYS A 281 7.82 11.74 -21.72
CA LYS A 281 8.92 11.29 -20.85
C LYS A 281 8.83 11.90 -19.44
N LYS A 282 8.38 13.15 -19.33
CA LYS A 282 8.13 13.76 -18.02
C LYS A 282 7.01 13.05 -17.27
N LEU A 283 5.93 12.71 -17.98
CA LEU A 283 4.83 11.94 -17.38
C LEU A 283 5.32 10.58 -16.88
N GLU A 284 6.13 9.88 -17.68
CA GLU A 284 6.71 8.60 -17.31
C GLU A 284 7.58 8.70 -16.04
N GLU A 285 8.46 9.70 -15.95
CA GLU A 285 9.28 9.94 -14.76
C GLU A 285 8.43 10.24 -13.52
N VAL A 286 7.40 11.08 -13.68
CA VAL A 286 6.47 11.40 -12.59
C VAL A 286 5.73 10.15 -12.13
N LYS A 287 5.20 9.34 -13.06
CA LYS A 287 4.53 8.08 -12.72
C LYS A 287 5.47 7.11 -12.02
N GLN A 288 6.70 6.93 -12.51
CA GLN A 288 7.68 6.03 -11.89
C GLN A 288 7.99 6.41 -10.43
N ILE A 289 8.23 7.69 -10.14
CA ILE A 289 8.54 8.17 -8.79
C ILE A 289 7.30 8.14 -7.90
N LEU A 290 6.13 8.48 -8.44
CA LEU A 290 4.88 8.36 -7.72
C LEU A 290 4.51 6.89 -7.43
N SER A 291 4.94 5.93 -8.24
CA SER A 291 4.72 4.49 -8.04
C SER A 291 5.83 3.76 -7.29
N SER A 292 6.93 4.42 -6.91
CA SER A 292 8.09 3.74 -6.32
C SER A 292 7.95 3.37 -4.83
N GLY A 293 6.76 3.55 -4.24
CA GLY A 293 6.47 3.15 -2.85
C GLY A 293 5.56 1.93 -2.77
N SER A 294 5.54 1.25 -1.62
CA SER A 294 4.69 0.08 -1.35
C SER A 294 3.20 0.40 -1.27
N GLU A 295 2.85 1.67 -1.11
CA GLU A 295 1.47 2.16 -1.02
C GLU A 295 1.00 2.68 -2.39
N GLU A 296 -0.06 2.06 -2.90
CA GLU A 296 -0.73 2.48 -4.13
C GLU A 296 -1.35 3.87 -3.91
N LEU A 297 -1.05 4.82 -4.82
CA LEU A 297 -1.67 6.14 -4.72
C LEU A 297 -3.14 6.03 -5.10
N PRO A 298 -4.06 6.63 -4.32
CA PRO A 298 -5.49 6.61 -4.63
C PRO A 298 -5.88 7.59 -5.75
N PHE A 299 -4.94 7.95 -6.63
CA PHE A 299 -5.12 8.91 -7.72
C PHE A 299 -4.43 8.40 -8.98
N ASP A 300 -5.13 8.38 -10.11
CA ASP A 300 -4.48 8.23 -11.40
C ASP A 300 -3.90 9.59 -11.84
N VAL A 301 -2.76 9.56 -12.50
CA VAL A 301 -2.14 10.75 -13.10
C VAL A 301 -2.32 10.66 -14.61
N THR A 302 -3.08 11.60 -15.16
CA THR A 302 -3.22 11.76 -16.61
C THR A 302 -2.40 12.96 -17.08
N SER A 303 -2.10 13.06 -18.37
CA SER A 303 -1.45 14.25 -18.92
C SER A 303 -2.40 14.98 -19.86
N GLN A 304 -2.46 16.29 -19.73
CA GLN A 304 -3.12 17.16 -20.70
C GLN A 304 -2.16 18.26 -21.12
N LYS A 305 -2.02 18.45 -22.43
CA LYS A 305 -1.31 19.61 -22.96
C LYS A 305 -2.25 20.81 -22.89
N VAL A 306 -1.95 21.75 -22.00
CA VAL A 306 -2.61 23.05 -21.92
C VAL A 306 -1.60 24.10 -22.34
N ASP A 307 -2.00 24.98 -23.26
CA ASP A 307 -1.18 26.12 -23.66
C ASP A 307 -1.36 27.24 -22.63
N LEU A 308 -0.38 27.39 -21.74
CA LEU A 308 -0.36 28.40 -20.69
C LEU A 308 0.75 29.41 -20.98
N PRO A 309 0.53 30.71 -20.73
CA PRO A 309 1.56 31.70 -20.90
C PRO A 309 2.72 31.47 -19.91
N GLU A 310 3.94 31.73 -20.37
CA GLU A 310 5.12 31.78 -19.50
C GLU A 310 5.10 33.13 -18.75
N LEU A 311 4.57 33.12 -17.53
CA LEU A 311 4.38 34.31 -16.71
C LEU A 311 5.71 34.88 -16.19
N GLN A 312 5.70 36.16 -15.85
CA GLN A 312 6.79 36.84 -15.14
C GLN A 312 6.33 37.20 -13.73
N GLY A 313 7.26 37.14 -12.78
CA GLY A 313 6.97 37.40 -11.37
C GLY A 313 8.23 37.69 -10.56
N ALA A 314 8.05 38.11 -9.31
CA ALA A 314 9.16 38.43 -8.43
C ALA A 314 9.82 37.16 -7.87
N THR A 315 9.06 36.07 -7.72
CA THR A 315 9.55 34.78 -7.24
C THR A 315 9.10 33.61 -8.12
N CYS A 316 9.86 32.51 -8.11
CA CYS A 316 9.49 31.28 -8.79
C CYS A 316 8.15 30.72 -8.30
N GLU A 317 7.89 30.86 -6.99
CA GLU A 317 6.68 30.35 -6.34
C GLU A 317 5.43 31.10 -6.79
N GLU A 318 5.48 32.44 -6.85
CA GLU A 318 4.37 33.25 -7.37
C GLU A 318 4.00 32.85 -8.81
N ILE A 319 5.01 32.67 -9.67
CA ILE A 319 4.83 32.26 -11.07
C ILE A 319 4.17 30.87 -11.13
N ALA A 320 4.69 29.91 -10.38
CA ALA A 320 4.18 28.54 -10.36
C ALA A 320 2.73 28.49 -9.82
N ILE A 321 2.42 29.24 -8.77
CA ILE A 321 1.06 29.34 -8.22
C ILE A 321 0.09 29.93 -9.24
N GLN A 322 0.46 31.05 -9.89
CA GLN A 322 -0.40 31.68 -10.89
C GLN A 322 -0.64 30.75 -12.08
N LYS A 323 0.41 30.07 -12.56
CA LYS A 323 0.30 29.08 -13.64
C LYS A 323 -0.61 27.92 -13.26
N CYS A 324 -0.49 27.40 -12.04
CA CYS A 324 -1.36 26.33 -11.54
C CYS A 324 -2.83 26.78 -11.42
N LYS A 325 -3.08 28.01 -10.96
CA LYS A 325 -4.45 28.59 -10.95
C LYS A 325 -5.01 28.67 -12.37
N MET A 326 -4.24 29.17 -13.34
CA MET A 326 -4.66 29.21 -14.74
C MET A 326 -4.91 27.80 -15.30
N ALA A 327 -4.06 26.83 -14.96
CA ALA A 327 -4.25 25.44 -15.33
C ALA A 327 -5.56 24.87 -14.78
N ALA A 328 -5.89 25.18 -13.52
CA ALA A 328 -7.11 24.74 -12.86
C ALA A 328 -8.36 25.28 -13.56
N GLU A 329 -8.35 26.54 -14.01
CA GLU A 329 -9.44 27.13 -14.80
C GLU A 329 -9.67 26.41 -16.14
N HIS A 330 -8.62 25.89 -16.76
CA HIS A 330 -8.71 25.15 -18.02
C HIS A 330 -9.16 23.70 -17.81
N VAL A 331 -8.57 23.02 -16.82
CA VAL A 331 -8.85 21.61 -16.51
C VAL A 331 -10.20 21.43 -15.83
N LYS A 332 -10.63 22.41 -15.03
CA LYS A 332 -11.87 22.38 -14.22
C LYS A 332 -11.93 21.18 -13.26
N GLY A 333 -10.80 20.85 -12.67
CA GLY A 333 -10.65 19.74 -11.73
C GLY A 333 -9.23 19.65 -11.18
N PRO A 334 -8.89 18.53 -10.51
CA PRO A 334 -7.56 18.31 -9.94
C PRO A 334 -6.45 18.45 -10.98
N VAL A 335 -5.50 19.31 -10.70
CA VAL A 335 -4.44 19.65 -11.63
C VAL A 335 -3.10 19.79 -10.92
N MET A 336 -2.04 19.39 -11.59
CA MET A 336 -0.68 19.69 -11.17
C MET A 336 0.17 20.26 -12.29
N CYS A 337 1.08 21.16 -11.93
CA CYS A 337 2.07 21.75 -12.84
C CYS A 337 3.48 21.56 -12.28
N GLU A 338 4.47 21.58 -13.17
CA GLU A 338 5.89 21.51 -12.84
C GLU A 338 6.61 22.70 -13.46
N ASP A 339 7.36 23.45 -12.65
CA ASP A 339 8.26 24.51 -13.09
C ASP A 339 9.68 24.26 -12.57
N THR A 340 10.67 24.45 -13.44
CA THR A 340 12.08 24.23 -13.12
C THR A 340 12.86 25.53 -13.29
N SER A 341 13.65 25.86 -12.27
CA SER A 341 14.47 27.08 -12.22
C SER A 341 15.93 26.74 -11.93
N LEU A 342 16.83 27.58 -12.43
CA LEU A 342 18.25 27.54 -12.07
C LEU A 342 18.66 28.91 -11.53
N CYS A 343 18.97 28.96 -10.25
CA CYS A 343 19.07 30.20 -9.49
C CYS A 343 20.52 30.44 -9.05
N TYR A 344 21.14 31.53 -9.49
CA TYR A 344 22.52 31.87 -9.10
C TYR A 344 22.49 32.77 -7.87
N HIS A 345 23.23 32.42 -6.82
CA HIS A 345 23.26 33.20 -5.57
C HIS A 345 23.80 34.61 -5.81
N ALA A 346 24.90 34.73 -6.57
CA ALA A 346 25.49 35.99 -7.01
C ALA A 346 24.52 36.93 -7.77
N LEU A 347 23.54 36.37 -8.48
CA LEU A 347 22.52 37.14 -9.22
C LEU A 347 21.18 37.21 -8.47
N LYS A 348 21.19 36.98 -7.15
CA LYS A 348 20.01 37.01 -6.28
C LYS A 348 18.88 36.11 -6.79
N GLY A 349 19.24 34.94 -7.31
CA GLY A 349 18.31 33.93 -7.81
C GLY A 349 18.02 33.99 -9.31
N LEU A 350 18.50 34.99 -10.05
CA LEU A 350 18.44 34.97 -11.51
C LEU A 350 19.46 33.97 -12.10
N PRO A 351 19.24 33.42 -13.31
CA PRO A 351 18.10 33.63 -14.20
C PRO A 351 16.79 32.99 -13.69
N GLY A 352 16.87 32.05 -12.75
CA GLY A 352 15.73 31.48 -12.03
C GLY A 352 14.69 30.87 -12.99
N PRO A 353 13.43 31.32 -12.95
CA PRO A 353 12.35 30.79 -13.78
C PRO A 353 12.54 31.12 -15.27
N TYR A 354 13.41 32.07 -15.60
CA TYR A 354 13.69 32.50 -16.96
C TYR A 354 14.79 31.68 -17.65
N ILE A 355 15.32 30.65 -16.99
CA ILE A 355 16.48 29.87 -17.45
C ILE A 355 16.36 29.35 -18.88
N LYS A 356 15.16 28.98 -19.33
CA LYS A 356 14.88 28.54 -20.72
C LYS A 356 15.34 29.58 -21.75
N TRP A 357 14.99 30.85 -21.54
CA TRP A 357 15.31 31.95 -22.44
C TRP A 357 16.79 32.32 -22.39
N PHE A 358 17.38 32.27 -21.20
CA PHE A 358 18.82 32.50 -21.02
C PHE A 358 19.63 31.39 -21.71
N LEU A 359 19.27 30.13 -21.53
CA LEU A 359 19.92 29.01 -22.22
C LEU A 359 19.79 29.14 -23.74
N GLN A 360 18.61 29.47 -24.25
CA GLN A 360 18.38 29.63 -25.70
C GLN A 360 19.21 30.77 -26.30
N SER A 361 19.34 31.89 -25.57
CA SER A 361 19.99 33.10 -26.10
C SER A 361 21.51 33.06 -25.93
N LEU A 362 21.99 32.50 -24.81
CA LEU A 362 23.39 32.55 -24.42
C LEU A 362 24.14 31.24 -24.63
N GLY A 363 23.41 30.12 -24.75
CA GLY A 363 23.97 28.78 -24.72
C GLY A 363 24.65 28.43 -23.39
N HIS A 364 25.19 27.22 -23.29
CA HIS A 364 25.88 26.76 -22.08
C HIS A 364 27.09 27.63 -21.71
N GLU A 365 27.86 28.06 -22.71
CA GLU A 365 29.02 28.92 -22.48
C GLU A 365 28.61 30.28 -21.91
N GLY A 366 27.58 30.90 -22.46
CA GLY A 366 27.11 32.19 -21.98
C GLY A 366 26.47 32.12 -20.60
N LEU A 367 25.79 31.01 -20.25
CA LEU A 367 25.29 30.77 -18.89
C LEU A 367 26.42 30.78 -17.84
N ASN A 368 27.55 30.13 -18.13
CA ASN A 368 28.72 30.18 -17.25
C ASN A 368 29.33 31.60 -17.22
N LYS A 369 29.48 32.24 -18.38
CA LYS A 369 30.07 33.58 -18.50
C LYS A 369 29.27 34.68 -17.82
N LEU A 370 27.96 34.51 -17.58
CA LEU A 370 27.16 35.45 -16.79
C LEU A 370 27.76 35.72 -15.40
N LEU A 371 28.47 34.73 -14.84
CA LEU A 371 29.09 34.85 -13.54
C LEU A 371 30.55 35.30 -13.61
N ALA A 372 31.13 35.60 -14.78
CA ALA A 372 32.56 35.89 -14.93
C ALA A 372 33.07 37.00 -13.98
N GLY A 373 32.25 38.04 -13.74
CA GLY A 373 32.57 39.15 -12.84
C GLY A 373 32.28 38.90 -11.35
N TYR A 374 31.82 37.72 -10.97
CA TYR A 374 31.46 37.36 -9.59
C TYR A 374 32.40 36.27 -9.08
N GLU A 375 32.92 36.40 -7.86
CA GLU A 375 33.70 35.32 -7.22
C GLU A 375 32.80 34.14 -6.86
N ASP A 376 31.59 34.43 -6.38
CA ASP A 376 30.59 33.43 -6.03
C ASP A 376 30.00 32.76 -7.28
N LYS A 377 30.23 31.45 -7.38
CA LYS A 377 29.68 30.59 -8.44
C LYS A 377 28.58 29.66 -7.92
N SER A 378 28.20 29.79 -6.66
CA SER A 378 27.18 28.94 -6.06
C SER A 378 25.81 29.21 -6.68
N ALA A 379 25.03 28.14 -6.80
CA ALA A 379 23.71 28.16 -7.39
C ALA A 379 22.90 26.99 -6.85
N TYR A 380 21.58 27.06 -7.02
CA TYR A 380 20.71 25.92 -6.79
C TYR A 380 19.80 25.67 -7.98
N ALA A 381 19.56 24.39 -8.25
CA ALA A 381 18.48 23.94 -9.10
C ALA A 381 17.21 23.79 -8.27
N GLN A 382 16.07 24.24 -8.78
CA GLN A 382 14.79 24.19 -8.10
C GLN A 382 13.73 23.57 -9.00
N CYS A 383 12.93 22.65 -8.45
CA CYS A 383 11.72 22.15 -9.05
C CYS A 383 10.54 22.47 -8.13
N LEU A 384 9.54 23.15 -8.65
CA LEU A 384 8.27 23.38 -7.97
C LEU A 384 7.22 22.49 -8.61
N PHE A 385 6.69 21.55 -7.85
CA PHE A 385 5.40 20.93 -8.16
C PHE A 385 4.30 21.74 -7.49
N THR A 386 3.27 22.08 -8.25
CA THR A 386 2.08 22.72 -7.71
C THR A 386 0.89 21.81 -7.88
N LEU A 387 0.02 21.73 -6.87
CA LEU A 387 -1.18 20.90 -6.86
C LEU A 387 -2.39 21.75 -6.48
N CYS A 388 -3.46 21.66 -7.26
CA CYS A 388 -4.71 22.36 -7.01
C CYS A 388 -5.89 21.40 -7.21
N ALA A 389 -6.86 21.45 -6.30
CA ALA A 389 -8.06 20.60 -6.40
C ALA A 389 -9.05 21.07 -7.49
N GLY A 390 -8.94 22.32 -7.94
CA GLY A 390 -9.78 22.89 -9.00
C GLY A 390 -9.88 24.42 -8.93
N PRO A 391 -10.68 25.04 -9.82
CA PRO A 391 -10.88 26.50 -9.85
C PRO A 391 -11.22 27.09 -8.47
N GLY A 392 -10.56 28.20 -8.11
CA GLY A 392 -10.77 28.89 -6.84
C GLY A 392 -10.27 28.17 -5.57
N LYS A 393 -9.68 26.98 -5.68
CA LYS A 393 -9.10 26.25 -4.54
C LYS A 393 -7.66 26.71 -4.26
N GLU A 394 -7.18 26.39 -3.06
CA GLU A 394 -5.80 26.66 -2.67
C GLU A 394 -4.82 25.89 -3.57
N VAL A 395 -3.70 26.53 -3.92
CA VAL A 395 -2.60 25.89 -4.62
C VAL A 395 -1.54 25.52 -3.61
N ARG A 396 -1.20 24.24 -3.55
CA ARG A 396 -0.11 23.72 -2.72
C ARG A 396 1.16 23.66 -3.53
N VAL A 397 2.28 24.00 -2.90
CA VAL A 397 3.60 24.06 -3.55
C VAL A 397 4.54 23.08 -2.86
N PHE A 398 5.25 22.29 -3.67
CA PHE A 398 6.25 21.33 -3.23
C PHE A 398 7.60 21.73 -3.84
N ASP A 399 8.48 22.27 -3.00
CA ASP A 399 9.75 22.87 -3.40
C ASP A 399 10.92 21.89 -3.19
N GLY A 400 11.41 21.31 -4.27
CA GLY A 400 12.62 20.50 -4.26
C GLY A 400 13.81 21.30 -4.76
N ARG A 401 14.89 21.35 -3.98
CA ARG A 401 16.12 22.07 -4.33
C ARG A 401 17.35 21.17 -4.27
N THR A 402 18.32 21.45 -5.14
CA THR A 402 19.66 20.86 -5.10
C THR A 402 20.68 22.00 -5.15
N GLU A 403 21.50 22.12 -4.11
CA GLU A 403 22.60 23.08 -4.07
C GLU A 403 23.78 22.61 -4.93
N GLY A 404 24.50 23.55 -5.52
CA GLY A 404 25.60 23.29 -6.43
C GLY A 404 26.36 24.54 -6.80
N LYS A 405 27.07 24.46 -7.91
CA LYS A 405 27.80 25.59 -8.50
C LYS A 405 27.72 25.55 -10.02
N ILE A 406 27.89 26.72 -10.61
CA ILE A 406 27.98 26.88 -12.07
C ILE A 406 29.40 26.69 -12.53
N VAL A 407 29.57 25.84 -13.53
CA VAL A 407 30.87 25.42 -14.06
C VAL A 407 30.88 25.51 -15.58
N GLU A 408 32.07 25.43 -16.18
CA GLU A 408 32.19 25.26 -17.62
C GLU A 408 31.49 23.97 -18.05
N ALA A 409 30.84 24.01 -19.22
CA ALA A 409 29.97 22.94 -19.69
C ALA A 409 30.74 21.63 -19.89
N ARG A 410 30.34 20.56 -19.19
CA ARG A 410 30.89 19.20 -19.34
C ARG A 410 29.77 18.17 -19.59
N GLY A 411 30.12 17.04 -20.18
CA GLY A 411 29.16 15.99 -20.55
C GLY A 411 28.31 16.31 -21.81
N PRO A 412 27.31 15.46 -22.13
CA PRO A 412 26.42 15.63 -23.27
C PRO A 412 25.55 16.89 -23.15
N LYS A 413 25.43 17.66 -24.24
CA LYS A 413 24.72 18.95 -24.26
C LYS A 413 23.24 18.85 -24.67
N ASP A 414 22.71 17.64 -24.70
CA ASP A 414 21.41 17.34 -25.31
C ASP A 414 20.22 17.72 -24.41
N PHE A 415 20.46 17.94 -23.11
CA PHE A 415 19.40 18.16 -22.13
C PHE A 415 19.61 19.41 -21.29
N GLY A 416 18.93 20.49 -21.68
CA GLY A 416 18.79 21.70 -20.86
C GLY A 416 20.14 22.29 -20.42
N TRP A 417 20.19 22.74 -19.17
CA TRP A 417 21.36 23.37 -18.55
C TRP A 417 22.19 22.40 -17.70
N ASP A 418 21.89 21.10 -17.74
CA ASP A 418 22.62 20.08 -16.99
C ASP A 418 24.16 20.14 -17.13
N PRO A 419 24.74 20.46 -18.32
CA PRO A 419 26.19 20.52 -18.48
C PRO A 419 26.89 21.60 -17.65
N VAL A 420 26.17 22.63 -17.22
CA VAL A 420 26.77 23.79 -16.52
C VAL A 420 26.51 23.80 -15.02
N PHE A 421 25.79 22.80 -14.50
CA PHE A 421 25.46 22.70 -13.09
C PHE A 421 26.12 21.48 -12.46
N GLU A 422 26.98 21.72 -11.47
CA GLU A 422 27.64 20.70 -10.66
C GLU A 422 27.02 20.69 -9.26
N PRO A 423 26.15 19.70 -8.93
CA PRO A 423 25.60 19.54 -7.59
C PRO A 423 26.70 19.32 -6.56
N LEU A 424 26.54 19.84 -5.34
CA LEU A 424 27.51 19.61 -4.27
C LEU A 424 27.65 18.11 -3.93
N GLU A 425 26.55 17.36 -4.05
CA GLU A 425 26.45 15.94 -3.73
C GLU A 425 26.93 15.01 -4.86
N SER A 426 27.34 15.58 -6.01
CA SER A 426 27.72 14.80 -7.21
C SER A 426 29.15 14.25 -7.17
N GLY A 427 29.98 14.68 -6.21
CA GLY A 427 31.41 14.34 -6.21
C GLY A 427 32.22 14.97 -7.34
N GLY A 428 31.76 16.10 -7.90
CA GLY A 428 32.48 16.86 -8.94
C GLY A 428 31.93 16.69 -10.37
N GLN A 429 30.85 15.92 -10.53
CA GLN A 429 30.21 15.67 -11.82
C GLN A 429 29.11 16.69 -12.08
N THR A 430 29.01 17.16 -13.32
CA THR A 430 27.82 17.91 -13.77
C THR A 430 26.62 16.96 -13.88
N PHE A 431 25.40 17.49 -13.84
CA PHE A 431 24.22 16.64 -14.06
C PHE A 431 24.25 15.90 -15.40
N ALA A 432 24.93 16.45 -16.41
CA ALA A 432 25.08 15.79 -17.71
C ALA A 432 26.08 14.62 -17.68
N GLU A 433 27.05 14.63 -16.78
CA GLU A 433 28.04 13.55 -16.61
C GLU A 433 27.52 12.39 -15.75
N MET A 434 26.41 12.60 -15.04
CA MET A 434 25.79 11.59 -14.18
C MET A 434 24.92 10.63 -14.99
N ASN A 435 24.89 9.35 -14.58
CA ASN A 435 23.86 8.42 -15.06
C ASN A 435 22.47 8.79 -14.49
N LYS A 436 21.42 8.25 -15.11
CA LYS A 436 20.03 8.63 -14.79
C LYS A 436 19.67 8.30 -13.33
N GLU A 437 20.11 7.15 -12.84
CA GLU A 437 19.83 6.65 -11.50
C GLU A 437 20.46 7.55 -10.42
N ALA A 438 21.75 7.86 -10.57
CA ALA A 438 22.48 8.73 -9.64
C ALA A 438 21.94 10.17 -9.67
N LYS A 439 21.62 10.68 -10.86
CA LYS A 439 21.00 12.00 -11.01
C LYS A 439 19.66 12.06 -10.28
N ASN A 440 18.79 11.06 -10.49
CA ASN A 440 17.47 11.02 -9.89
C ASN A 440 17.54 11.06 -8.36
N GLY A 441 18.50 10.36 -7.75
CA GLY A 441 18.69 10.30 -6.29
C GLY A 441 19.00 11.66 -5.62
N ILE A 442 19.62 12.60 -6.33
CA ILE A 442 19.97 13.93 -5.77
C ILE A 442 19.25 15.09 -6.45
N SER A 443 18.42 14.81 -7.46
CA SER A 443 17.77 15.84 -8.27
C SER A 443 16.68 16.61 -7.50
N HIS A 444 16.63 17.90 -7.75
CA HIS A 444 15.59 18.84 -7.32
C HIS A 444 14.19 18.35 -7.69
N ARG A 445 14.01 17.78 -8.90
CA ARG A 445 12.74 17.14 -9.31
C ARG A 445 12.37 15.94 -8.42
N GLY A 446 13.31 15.02 -8.20
CA GLY A 446 13.07 13.85 -7.34
C GLY A 446 12.69 14.26 -5.92
N ARG A 447 13.36 15.27 -5.37
CA ARG A 447 13.04 15.86 -4.06
C ARG A 447 11.63 16.45 -4.01
N ALA A 448 11.24 17.24 -5.02
CA ALA A 448 9.91 17.83 -5.09
C ALA A 448 8.81 16.76 -5.22
N LEU A 449 9.04 15.74 -6.04
CA LEU A 449 8.11 14.62 -6.20
C LEU A 449 7.98 13.77 -4.94
N GLN A 450 9.06 13.57 -4.17
CA GLN A 450 8.98 12.87 -2.90
C GLN A 450 8.11 13.65 -1.89
N LEU A 451 8.24 14.99 -1.85
CA LEU A 451 7.38 15.84 -1.02
C LEU A 451 5.91 15.74 -1.44
N LEU A 452 5.65 15.82 -2.75
CA LEU A 452 4.31 15.66 -3.31
C LEU A 452 3.72 14.28 -2.97
N ARG A 453 4.48 13.20 -3.15
CA ARG A 453 4.06 11.83 -2.85
C ARG A 453 3.69 11.68 -1.39
N THR A 454 4.59 12.05 -0.47
CA THR A 454 4.34 11.96 0.97
C THR A 454 3.06 12.71 1.35
N TRP A 455 2.86 13.91 0.80
CA TRP A 455 1.67 14.69 1.07
C TRP A 455 0.39 14.04 0.54
N LEU A 456 0.40 13.54 -0.70
CA LEU A 456 -0.74 12.87 -1.33
C LEU A 456 -1.15 11.60 -0.57
N VAL A 457 -0.18 10.80 -0.11
CA VAL A 457 -0.42 9.62 0.72
C VAL A 457 -1.09 10.01 2.03
N SER A 458 -0.54 11.00 2.75
CA SER A 458 -1.08 11.39 4.07
C SER A 458 -2.40 12.15 4.01
N ASN A 459 -2.77 12.75 2.87
CA ASN A 459 -3.92 13.65 2.74
C ASN A 459 -4.92 13.23 1.65
N ALA A 460 -4.89 11.95 1.25
CA ALA A 460 -5.66 11.46 0.11
C ALA A 460 -7.17 11.78 0.22
N GLU A 461 -7.79 11.46 1.35
CA GLU A 461 -9.21 11.70 1.57
C GLU A 461 -9.57 13.19 1.59
N THR A 462 -8.72 14.01 2.20
CA THR A 462 -8.91 15.46 2.28
C THR A 462 -8.84 16.08 0.90
N PHE A 463 -7.82 15.73 0.12
CA PHE A 463 -7.67 16.23 -1.24
C PHE A 463 -8.82 15.76 -2.15
N ALA A 464 -9.27 14.51 -2.01
CA ALA A 464 -10.42 14.00 -2.74
C ALA A 464 -11.73 14.75 -2.42
N LYS A 465 -11.93 15.17 -1.17
CA LYS A 465 -13.08 16.01 -0.77
C LYS A 465 -12.99 17.43 -1.32
N GLU A 466 -11.78 17.99 -1.42
CA GLU A 466 -11.59 19.33 -1.99
C GLU A 466 -11.84 19.37 -3.51
N ALA A 467 -11.58 18.25 -4.18
CA ALA A 467 -11.73 18.03 -5.61
C ALA A 467 -13.18 17.77 -6.06
N GLN A 468 -14.08 17.48 -5.12
CA GLN A 468 -15.54 17.41 -5.32
C GLN A 468 -16.17 18.81 -5.23
#